data_AF-A0A6M1NU78-F1
#
_entry.id   AF-A0A6M1NU78-F1
#
_cell.length_a   1.000
_cell.length_b   1.000
_cell.length_c   1.000
_cell.angle_alpha   90.00
_cell.angle_beta   90.00
_cell.angle_gamma   90.00
#
_symmetry.space_group_name_H-M   'P 1'
#
loop_
_entity.id
_entity.type
_entity.pdbx_description
1 polymer ?
#
loop_
_entity_poly.entity_id
_entity_poly.type
_entity_poly.pdbx_seq_one_letter_code
_entity_poly.pdbx_strand_id
1 'polypeptide(L)' 'MKAFDVGLNVMAGYKLANGFLVNAGYGLGLLNTSKETGSKYSNKNRVLSFGIGYQF' A
#
# COMPACT_ATOMS: atom_id res chain seq x y z
N MET A 1 19.54 13.80 3.02
CA MET A 1 18.17 13.96 2.47
C MET A 1 17.31 12.82 2.99
N LYS A 2 16.42 13.07 3.97
CA LYS A 2 15.38 12.11 4.39
C LYS A 2 14.27 12.18 3.34
N ALA A 3 14.10 11.13 2.56
CA ALA A 3 12.94 11.00 1.69
C ALA A 3 11.74 10.77 2.61
N PHE A 4 10.93 11.80 2.82
CA PHE A 4 9.71 11.70 3.59
C PHE A 4 8.59 11.28 2.64
N ASP A 5 8.31 9.98 2.56
CA ASP A 5 7.27 9.42 1.71
C ASP A 5 5.92 9.44 2.45
N VAL A 6 4.91 10.04 1.82
CA VAL A 6 3.53 10.11 2.31
C VAL A 6 2.70 9.28 1.35
N GLY A 7 2.00 8.29 1.86
CA GLY A 7 1.11 7.43 1.09
C GLY A 7 -0.28 7.40 1.68
N LEU A 8 -1.27 7.18 0.83
CA LEU A 8 -2.63 6.86 1.24
C LEU A 8 -2.86 5.38 0.98
N ASN A 9 -3.27 4.62 1.99
CA ASN A 9 -3.66 3.23 1.84
C ASN A 9 -5.14 3.03 2.15
N VAL A 10 -5.86 2.40 1.24
CA VAL A 10 -7.22 1.91 1.47
C VAL A 10 -7.16 0.40 1.64
N MET A 11 -7.88 -0.13 2.62
CA MET A 11 -7.92 -1.56 2.89
C MET A 11 -9.36 -1.98 3.14
N ALA A 12 -9.79 -3.00 2.42
CA ALA A 12 -11.05 -3.69 2.61
C ALA A 12 -10.76 -5.06 3.21
N GLY A 13 -11.47 -5.43 4.27
CA GLY A 13 -11.33 -6.73 4.90
C GLY A 13 -12.68 -7.32 5.25
N TYR A 14 -12.81 -8.63 5.10
CA TYR A 14 -13.99 -9.38 5.51
C TYR A 14 -13.60 -10.49 6.48
N LYS A 15 -14.32 -10.55 7.60
CA LYS A 15 -14.20 -11.60 8.60
C LYS A 15 -15.30 -12.60 8.40
N LEU A 16 -14.92 -13.84 8.11
CA LEU A 16 -15.83 -14.96 8.01
C LEU A 16 -16.15 -15.49 9.41
N ALA A 17 -17.36 -16.04 9.57
CA ALA A 17 -17.86 -16.57 10.84
C ALA A 17 -17.04 -17.74 11.39
N ASN A 18 -16.25 -18.40 10.54
CA ASN A 18 -15.34 -19.50 10.89
C ASN A 18 -13.98 -19.03 11.43
N GLY A 19 -13.80 -17.74 11.70
CA GLY A 19 -12.54 -17.16 12.19
C GLY A 19 -11.55 -16.81 11.08
N PHE A 20 -11.87 -17.12 9.81
CA PHE A 20 -11.03 -16.75 8.67
C PHE A 20 -11.19 -15.26 8.33
N LEU A 21 -10.09 -14.60 8.04
CA LEU A 21 -10.00 -13.18 7.71
C LEU A 21 -9.43 -13.07 6.30
N VAL A 22 -10.08 -12.30 5.45
CA VAL A 22 -9.56 -11.98 4.12
C VAL A 22 -9.44 -10.48 4.05
N ASN A 23 -8.28 -9.98 3.63
CA ASN A 23 -8.07 -8.55 3.46
C ASN A 23 -7.38 -8.28 2.12
N ALA A 24 -7.82 -7.18 1.50
CA ALA A 24 -7.27 -6.65 0.28
C ALA A 24 -7.00 -5.17 0.52
N GLY A 25 -5.75 -4.77 0.32
CA GLY A 25 -5.27 -3.41 0.46
C GLY A 25 -4.79 -2.85 -0.86
N TYR A 26 -4.99 -1.55 -1.05
CA TYR A 26 -4.40 -0.81 -2.15
C TYR A 26 -3.76 0.46 -1.60
N GLY A 27 -2.43 0.49 -1.64
CA GLY A 27 -1.59 1.59 -1.24
C GLY A 27 -1.18 2.43 -2.44
N LEU A 28 -1.49 3.71 -2.39
CA LEU A 28 -0.98 4.74 -3.29
C LEU A 28 0.12 5.52 -2.56
N GLY A 29 1.38 5.33 -2.96
CA GLY A 29 2.47 6.23 -2.56
C GLY A 29 2.29 7.55 -3.31
N LEU A 30 2.09 8.65 -2.56
CA LEU A 30 1.89 9.99 -3.13
C LEU A 30 3.23 10.69 -3.40
N LEU A 31 4.36 10.12 -2.95
CA LEU A 31 5.66 10.75 -3.05
C LEU A 31 6.55 10.10 -4.12
N ASN A 32 7.25 10.97 -4.85
CA ASN A 32 8.26 10.57 -5.83
C ASN A 32 9.51 10.11 -5.09
N THR A 33 9.87 8.84 -5.20
CA THR A 33 11.10 8.26 -4.60
C THR A 33 12.36 8.48 -5.48
N SER A 34 12.26 9.19 -6.60
CA SER A 34 13.40 9.48 -7.45
C SER A 34 14.22 10.68 -6.95
N LYS A 35 15.46 10.42 -6.54
CA LYS A 35 16.50 11.42 -6.19
C LYS A 35 17.18 12.07 -7.42
N GLU A 36 16.65 11.88 -8.61
CA GLU A 36 17.23 12.37 -9.86
C GLU A 36 16.63 13.75 -10.19
N THR A 37 17.35 14.80 -9.80
CA THR A 37 17.11 16.19 -10.23
C THR A 37 17.31 16.29 -11.74
N GLY A 38 16.27 16.06 -12.54
CA GLY A 38 16.34 16.33 -13.98
C GLY A 38 15.40 15.54 -14.89
N SER A 39 14.81 14.44 -14.41
CA SER A 39 13.95 13.60 -15.27
C SER A 39 12.48 13.81 -14.92
N LYS A 40 11.64 14.12 -15.92
CA LYS A 40 10.16 14.21 -15.86
C LYS A 40 9.48 12.88 -15.49
N TYR A 41 10.11 12.01 -14.71
CA TYR A 41 9.59 10.73 -14.30
C TYR A 41 9.05 10.84 -12.88
N SER A 42 7.73 11.08 -12.79
CA SER A 42 7.01 10.93 -11.53
C SER A 42 6.77 9.43 -11.28
N ASN A 43 7.72 8.79 -10.59
CA ASN A 43 7.56 7.40 -10.16
C ASN A 43 6.58 7.34 -8.99
N LYS A 44 5.32 7.02 -9.31
CA LYS A 44 4.25 6.78 -8.33
C LYS A 44 4.28 5.31 -7.94
N ASN A 45 4.68 5.02 -6.70
CA ASN A 45 4.66 3.66 -6.19
C ASN A 45 3.23 3.26 -5.85
N ARG A 46 2.79 2.13 -6.38
CA ARG A 46 1.45 1.59 -6.20
C ARG A 46 1.55 0.14 -5.77
N VAL A 47 1.01 -0.14 -4.61
CA VAL A 47 1.13 -1.45 -3.96
C VAL A 47 -0.26 -2.03 -3.82
N LEU A 48 -0.50 -3.14 -4.48
CA LEU A 48 -1.68 -3.97 -4.27
C LEU A 48 -1.28 -5.06 -3.27
N SER A 49 -2.02 -5.16 -2.18
CA SER A 49 -1.76 -6.11 -1.08
C SER A 49 -2.95 -7.04 -0.93
N PHE A 50 -2.67 -8.31 -0.71
CA PHE A 50 -3.68 -9.30 -0.35
C PHE A 50 -3.18 -10.07 0.85
N GLY A 51 -4.06 -10.34 1.79
CA GLY A 51 -3.73 -11.13 2.95
C GLY A 51 -4.90 -12.00 3.37
N ILE A 52 -4.53 -13.09 4.01
CA ILE A 52 -5.43 -14.00 4.67
C ILE A 52 -4.94 -14.15 6.11
N GLY A 53 -5.87 -14.21 7.05
CA GLY A 53 -5.61 -14.40 8.46
C GLY A 53 -6.56 -15.47 9.01
N TYR A 54 -6.17 -16.06 10.12
CA TYR A 54 -7.05 -16.96 10.85
C TYR A 54 -6.97 -16.57 12.32
N GLN A 55 -8.14 -16.35 12.92
CA GLN A 55 -8.31 -15.96 14.30
C GLN A 55 -9.07 -17.07 15.03
N PHE A 56 -8.35 -17.75 15.93
CA PHE A 56 -8.84 -18.77 16.85
C PHE A 56 -9.52 -18.14 18.05
#